data_AF-A0A531L8L3-F1
#
_entry.id   AF-A0A531L8L3-F1
#
_cell.length_a   1.000
_cell.length_b   1.000
_cell.length_c   1.000
_cell.angle_alpha   90.00
_cell.angle_beta   90.00
_cell.angle_gamma   90.00
#
_symmetry.space_group_name_H-M   'P 1'
#
loop_
_entity.id
_entity.type
_entity.pdbx_description
1 polymer ?
#
loop_
_entity_poly.entity_id
_entity_poly.type
_entity_poly.pdbx_seq_one_letter_code
_entity_poly.pdbx_strand_id
1 'polypeptide(L)'
;MNSVTITRPTMVKPIDPIWRSIRDEAMEAVNRDPLLAAFLYSTILNQESLEEAVIHRLAERLAHQDIGSDLIRQTFKAMAADDEDWASTVRVDIQAYYDRDPACDRFIMPVL
;
A
#
# COMPACT_ATOMS: atom_id res chain seq x y z
N MET A 1 -10.35 -42.84 27.24
CA MET A 1 -10.94 -41.68 26.53
C MET A 1 -9.86 -40.61 26.49
N ASN A 2 -9.11 -40.54 25.38
CA ASN A 2 -7.97 -39.62 25.28
C ASN A 2 -8.47 -38.29 24.72
N SER A 3 -8.57 -37.29 25.59
CA SER A 3 -8.87 -35.92 25.20
C SER A 3 -7.67 -35.33 24.46
N VAL A 4 -7.81 -35.15 23.15
CA VAL A 4 -6.85 -34.39 22.35
C VAL A 4 -7.14 -32.91 22.56
N THR A 5 -6.28 -32.22 23.30
CA THR A 5 -6.32 -30.76 23.44
C THR A 5 -5.75 -30.14 22.16
N ILE A 6 -6.61 -29.54 21.34
CA ILE A 6 -6.19 -28.79 20.15
C ILE A 6 -5.72 -27.41 20.61
N THR A 7 -4.40 -27.19 20.63
CA THR A 7 -3.81 -25.87 20.86
C THR A 7 -4.06 -25.00 19.62
N ARG A 8 -5.02 -24.07 19.69
CA ARG A 8 -5.21 -23.06 18.64
C ARG A 8 -4.02 -22.09 18.69
N PRO A 9 -3.29 -21.86 17.57
CA PRO A 9 -2.27 -20.83 17.55
C PRO A 9 -2.94 -19.46 17.78
N THR A 10 -2.50 -18.76 18.82
CA THR A 10 -3.08 -17.51 19.34
C THR A 10 -2.63 -16.25 18.59
N MET A 11 -1.85 -16.36 17.52
CA MET A 11 -1.50 -15.22 16.66
C MET A 11 -2.41 -15.18 15.44
N VAL A 12 -3.46 -14.35 15.50
CA VAL A 12 -4.17 -13.89 14.32
C VAL A 12 -3.25 -12.93 13.59
N LYS A 13 -2.78 -13.30 12.39
CA LYS A 13 -2.08 -12.33 11.53
C LYS A 13 -3.07 -11.21 11.17
N PRO A 14 -2.69 -9.93 11.31
CA PRO A 14 -3.46 -8.84 10.75
C PRO A 14 -3.67 -9.10 9.25
N ILE A 15 -4.92 -9.17 8.82
CA ILE A 15 -5.28 -9.27 7.41
C ILE A 15 -5.47 -7.84 6.92
N ASP A 16 -4.65 -7.44 5.95
CA ASP A 16 -4.82 -6.18 5.22
C ASP A 16 -5.35 -6.50 3.81
N PRO A 17 -6.68 -6.47 3.61
CA PRO A 17 -7.27 -6.84 2.33
C PRO A 17 -7.00 -5.79 1.25
N ILE A 18 -6.91 -4.51 1.61
CA ILE A 18 -6.65 -3.42 0.65
C ILE A 18 -5.25 -3.57 0.09
N TRP A 19 -4.24 -3.72 0.97
CA TRP A 19 -2.86 -3.87 0.49
C TRP A 19 -2.68 -5.13 -0.36
N ARG A 20 -3.30 -6.24 0.05
CA ARG A 20 -3.25 -7.48 -0.73
C ARG A 20 -3.85 -7.27 -2.13
N SER A 21 -5.04 -6.68 -2.23
CA SER A 21 -5.70 -6.42 -3.51
C SER A 21 -4.84 -5.54 -4.41
N ILE A 22 -4.23 -4.48 -3.87
CA ILE A 22 -3.34 -3.58 -4.62
C ILE A 22 -2.13 -4.35 -5.19
N ARG A 23 -1.51 -5.26 -4.41
CA ARG A 23 -0.38 -6.07 -4.90
C ARG A 23 -0.80 -7.07 -5.98
N ASP A 24 -1.96 -7.71 -5.81
CA ASP A 24 -2.50 -8.65 -6.79
C ASP A 24 -2.83 -7.91 -8.11
N GLU A 25 -3.46 -6.74 -8.02
CA GLU A 25 -3.76 -5.85 -9.15
C GLU A 25 -2.50 -5.32 -9.85
N ALA A 26 -1.45 -4.99 -9.09
CA ALA A 26 -0.16 -4.58 -9.65
C ALA A 26 0.49 -5.74 -10.44
N MET A 27 0.49 -6.95 -9.88
CA MET A 27 1.05 -8.12 -10.54
C MET A 27 0.30 -8.46 -11.82
N GLU A 28 -1.03 -8.40 -11.80
CA GLU A 28 -1.86 -8.55 -13.00
C GLU A 28 -1.49 -7.52 -14.07
N ALA A 29 -1.33 -6.25 -13.68
CA ALA A 29 -0.96 -5.18 -14.61
C ALA A 29 0.43 -5.39 -15.22
N VAL A 30 1.42 -5.86 -14.45
CA VAL A 30 2.75 -6.25 -14.97
C VAL A 30 2.65 -7.35 -16.02
N ASN A 31 1.83 -8.38 -15.75
CA ASN A 31 1.66 -9.50 -16.67
C ASN A 31 0.97 -9.08 -17.98
N ARG A 32 0.08 -8.07 -17.92
CA ARG A 32 -0.64 -7.55 -19.07
C ARG A 32 0.19 -6.57 -19.90
N ASP A 33 0.96 -5.70 -19.25
CA ASP A 33 1.82 -4.70 -19.91
C ASP A 33 3.21 -4.66 -19.27
N PRO A 34 4.18 -5.40 -19.84
CA PRO A 34 5.55 -5.42 -19.34
C PRO A 34 6.27 -4.06 -19.38
N LEU A 35 5.80 -3.08 -20.18
CA LEU A 35 6.41 -1.75 -20.22
C LEU A 35 6.24 -1.01 -18.89
N LEU A 36 5.18 -1.32 -18.15
CA LEU A 36 4.90 -0.72 -16.84
C LEU A 36 5.60 -1.45 -15.69
N ALA A 37 6.31 -2.55 -15.96
CA ALA A 37 6.87 -3.41 -14.93
C ALA A 37 7.79 -2.64 -13.97
N ALA A 38 8.77 -1.90 -14.49
CA ALA A 38 9.71 -1.16 -13.64
C ALA A 38 9.00 -0.19 -12.69
N PHE A 39 7.99 0.52 -13.19
CA PHE A 39 7.16 1.44 -12.41
C PHE A 39 6.35 0.74 -11.33
N LEU A 40 5.66 -0.36 -11.66
CA LEU A 40 4.84 -1.10 -10.69
C LEU A 40 5.69 -1.83 -9.64
N TYR A 41 6.88 -2.32 -10.02
CA TYR A 41 7.83 -2.88 -9.07
C TYR A 41 8.36 -1.83 -8.10
N SER A 42 8.76 -0.65 -8.59
CA SER A 42 9.29 0.40 -7.73
C SER A 42 8.21 0.99 -6.81
N THR A 43 6.99 1.16 -7.30
CA THR A 43 5.91 1.83 -6.56
C THR A 43 5.12 0.92 -5.63
N ILE A 44 4.90 -0.34 -6.00
CA ILE A 44 4.02 -1.26 -5.27
C ILE A 44 4.74 -2.55 -4.87
N LEU A 45 5.24 -3.33 -5.83
CA LEU A 45 5.57 -4.75 -5.56
C LEU A 45 6.78 -4.93 -4.65
N ASN A 46 7.76 -4.01 -4.68
CA ASN A 46 8.94 -4.01 -3.82
C ASN A 46 8.75 -3.25 -2.50
N GLN A 47 7.58 -2.67 -2.26
CA GLN A 47 7.28 -1.97 -1.01
C GLN A 47 6.84 -2.98 0.05
N GLU A 48 7.24 -2.73 1.30
CA GLU A 48 6.95 -3.65 2.42
C GLU A 48 5.51 -3.51 2.94
N SER A 49 4.92 -2.32 2.76
CA SER A 49 3.56 -2.01 3.20
C SER A 49 2.87 -0.97 2.30
N LEU A 50 1.57 -0.77 2.52
CA LEU A 50 0.78 0.25 1.81
C LEU A 50 1.30 1.66 2.11
N GLU A 51 1.68 1.92 3.36
CA GLU A 51 2.26 3.17 3.82
C GLU A 51 3.52 3.50 3.00
N GLU A 52 4.46 2.56 2.90
CA GLU A 52 5.70 2.74 2.13
C GLU A 52 5.42 2.98 0.64
N ALA A 53 4.42 2.31 0.06
CA ALA A 53 3.99 2.55 -1.31
C ALA A 53 3.42 3.96 -1.54
N VAL A 54 2.54 4.42 -0.65
CA VAL A 54 1.96 5.77 -0.72
C VAL A 54 3.05 6.82 -0.52
N ILE A 55 3.91 6.66 0.48
CA ILE A 55 5.04 7.56 0.73
C ILE A 55 5.96 7.61 -0.50
N HIS A 56 6.30 6.45 -1.08
CA HIS A 56 7.11 6.38 -2.29
C HIS A 56 6.47 7.17 -3.43
N ARG A 57 5.19 6.95 -3.70
CA ARG A 57 4.49 7.63 -4.79
C ARG A 57 4.43 9.13 -4.58
N LEU A 58 4.09 9.58 -3.38
CA LEU A 58 4.02 11.00 -3.03
C LEU A 58 5.39 11.66 -3.16
N ALA A 59 6.45 11.03 -2.65
CA ALA A 59 7.81 11.54 -2.74
C ALA A 59 8.26 11.74 -4.19
N GLU A 60 8.03 10.75 -5.06
CA GLU A 60 8.39 10.86 -6.49
C GLU A 60 7.56 11.92 -7.23
N ARG A 61 6.29 12.15 -6.83
CA ARG A 61 5.43 13.17 -7.45
C ARG A 61 5.74 14.59 -6.98
N LEU A 62 6.20 14.75 -5.73
CA LEU A 62 6.47 16.07 -5.12
C LEU A 62 7.93 16.51 -5.28
N ALA A 63 8.84 15.60 -5.63
CA ALA A 63 10.24 15.92 -5.81
C ALA A 63 10.47 16.92 -6.94
N HIS A 64 11.40 17.84 -6.71
CA HIS A 64 11.83 18.84 -7.68
C HIS A 64 13.26 19.29 -7.33
N GLN A 65 13.82 20.20 -8.13
CA GLN A 65 15.23 20.61 -8.02
C GLN A 65 15.62 21.16 -6.64
N ASP A 66 14.68 21.77 -5.91
CA ASP A 66 14.95 22.38 -4.61
C ASP A 66 14.79 21.36 -3.46
N ILE A 67 13.97 20.32 -3.66
CA ILE A 67 13.69 19.29 -2.65
C ILE A 67 13.61 17.91 -3.32
N GLY A 68 14.61 17.06 -3.05
CA GLY A 68 14.67 15.70 -3.58
C GLY A 68 13.71 14.72 -2.91
N SER A 69 13.38 13.62 -3.60
CA SER A 69 12.41 12.61 -3.12
C SER A 69 12.86 11.93 -1.83
N ASP A 70 14.16 11.75 -1.59
CA ASP A 70 14.68 11.15 -0.36
C ASP A 70 14.33 11.96 0.89
N LEU A 71 14.43 13.28 0.83
CA LEU A 71 14.09 14.16 1.95
C LEU A 71 12.59 14.14 2.23
N ILE A 72 11.77 14.15 1.17
CA ILE A 72 10.31 14.06 1.27
C ILE A 72 9.90 12.73 1.90
N ARG A 73 10.51 11.62 1.43
CA ARG A 73 10.29 10.28 1.97
C ARG A 73 10.65 10.19 3.46
N GLN A 74 11.80 10.74 3.86
CA GLN A 74 12.20 10.78 5.28
C GLN A 74 11.20 11.57 6.12
N THR A 75 10.71 12.70 5.60
CA THR A 75 9.72 13.54 6.29
C THR A 75 8.40 12.81 6.48
N PHE A 76 7.89 12.13 5.46
CA PHE A 76 6.68 11.32 5.57
C PHE A 76 6.85 10.12 6.51
N LYS A 77 8.01 9.44 6.51
CA LYS A 77 8.28 8.36 7.47
C LYS A 77 8.28 8.87 8.91
N ALA A 78 8.84 10.05 9.16
CA ALA A 78 8.80 10.68 10.48
C ALA A 78 7.36 11.02 10.91
N MET A 79 6.55 11.57 10.00
CA MET A 79 5.13 11.84 10.24
C MET A 79 4.36 10.55 10.54
N ALA A 80 4.53 9.49 9.73
CA ALA A 80 3.84 8.21 9.92
C ALA A 80 4.25 7.50 11.22
N ALA A 81 5.44 7.79 11.75
CA ALA A 81 5.88 7.28 13.05
C ALA A 81 5.32 8.09 14.23
N ASP A 82 4.92 9.35 14.00
CA ASP A 82 4.34 10.24 15.01
C ASP A 82 2.81 10.10 15.10
N ASP A 83 2.16 9.72 14.00
CA ASP A 83 0.72 9.51 13.89
C ASP A 83 0.38 8.06 13.50
N GLU A 84 0.07 7.23 14.50
CA GLU A 84 -0.31 5.82 14.32
C GLU A 84 -1.64 5.65 13.56
N ASP A 85 -2.53 6.66 13.59
CA ASP A 85 -3.84 6.60 12.92
C ASP A 85 -3.73 6.85 11.42
N TRP A 86 -2.60 7.38 10.93
CA TRP A 86 -2.38 7.66 9.52
C TRP A 86 -2.53 6.40 8.65
N ALA A 87 -2.04 5.25 9.12
CA ALA A 87 -2.20 3.97 8.44
C ALA A 87 -3.68 3.61 8.19
N SER A 88 -4.54 3.83 9.20
CA SER A 88 -5.98 3.61 9.07
C SER A 88 -6.61 4.61 8.10
N THR A 89 -6.22 5.88 8.22
CA THR A 89 -6.72 6.99 7.38
C THR A 89 -6.48 6.72 5.90
N VAL A 90 -5.26 6.31 5.53
CA VAL A 90 -4.92 5.97 4.12
C VAL A 90 -5.85 4.88 3.57
N ARG A 91 -6.15 3.85 4.35
CA ARG A 91 -7.04 2.76 3.94
C ARG A 91 -8.49 3.22 3.79
N VAL A 92 -8.96 4.07 4.70
CA VAL A 92 -10.30 4.65 4.63
C VAL A 92 -10.44 5.55 3.40
N ASP A 93 -9.42 6.34 3.06
CA ASP A 93 -9.45 7.21 1.89
C ASP A 93 -9.46 6.40 0.58
N ILE A 94 -8.65 5.35 0.49
CA ILE A 94 -8.66 4.42 -0.66
C ILE A 94 -10.02 3.74 -0.79
N GLN A 95 -10.59 3.22 0.31
CA GLN A 95 -11.91 2.59 0.30
C GLN A 95 -13.00 3.61 -0.10
N ALA A 96 -12.93 4.83 0.41
CA ALA A 96 -13.86 5.89 0.08
C ALA A 96 -13.81 6.24 -1.41
N TYR A 97 -12.62 6.28 -2.02
CA TYR A 97 -12.50 6.50 -3.45
C TYR A 97 -13.13 5.34 -4.24
N TYR A 98 -12.79 4.10 -3.89
CA TYR A 98 -13.32 2.89 -4.51
C TYR A 98 -14.87 2.81 -4.42
N ASP A 99 -15.44 3.15 -3.27
CA ASP A 99 -16.89 3.04 -3.05
C ASP A 99 -17.70 4.14 -3.74
N ARG A 100 -17.09 5.33 -3.93
CA ARG A 100 -17.82 6.55 -4.29
C ARG A 100 -17.60 6.99 -5.73
N ASP A 101 -16.48 6.63 -6.36
CA ASP A 101 -16.21 6.95 -7.75
C ASP A 101 -16.65 5.80 -8.67
N PRO A 102 -17.72 5.95 -9.48
CA PRO A 102 -18.17 4.89 -10.38
C PRO A 102 -17.16 4.54 -11.49
N ALA A 103 -16.15 5.38 -11.73
CA ALA A 103 -15.06 5.07 -12.66
C ALA A 103 -13.93 4.27 -12.01
N CYS A 104 -13.93 4.12 -10.68
CA CYS A 104 -12.93 3.36 -9.94
C CYS A 104 -13.38 1.91 -9.78
N ASP A 105 -12.67 0.98 -10.41
CA ASP A 105 -12.97 -0.46 -10.31
C ASP A 105 -11.87 -1.26 -9.59
N ARG A 106 -10.78 -0.60 -9.16
CA ARG A 106 -9.58 -1.24 -8.59
C ARG A 106 -8.96 -0.41 -7.46
N PHE A 107 -8.45 -1.06 -6.42
CA PHE A 107 -7.84 -0.37 -5.27
C PHE A 107 -6.51 0.32 -5.59
N ILE A 108 -5.80 -0.14 -6.61
CA ILE A 108 -4.53 0.45 -7.06
C ILE A 108 -4.71 1.83 -7.72
N MET A 109 -5.91 2.14 -8.24
CA MET A 109 -6.18 3.40 -8.95
C MET A 109 -5.95 4.65 -8.10
N PRO A 110 -6.50 4.80 -6.88
CA PRO A 110 -6.22 5.98 -6.05
C PRO A 110 -4.77 6.08 -5.57
N VAL A 111 -3.99 5.00 -5.66
CA VAL A 111 -2.59 4.97 -5.20
C VAL A 111 -1.62 5.47 -6.28
N LEU A 112 -1.92 5.29 -7.57
CA LEU A 112 -1.01 5.63 -8.68
C LEU A 112 -1.33 6.99 -9.32
#